data_AF-A0A7D3XBX1-F1
#
_entry.id   AF-A0A7D3XBX1-F1
#
_cell.length_a   1.000
_cell.length_b   1.000
_cell.length_c   1.000
_cell.angle_alpha   90.00
_cell.angle_beta   90.00
_cell.angle_gamma   90.00
#
_symmetry.space_group_name_H-M   'P 1'
#
loop_
_entity.id
_entity.type
_entity.pdbx_description
1 polymer ?
#
loop_
_entity_poly.entity_id
_entity_poly.type
_entity_poly.pdbx_seq_one_letter_code
_entity_poly.pdbx_strand_id
1 'polypeptide(L)'
;MTDTSIFKVLSLDGGGAKGFYTLGILTELEAAAGKPLSQLFDLIYGTSTGSIIAALIAEGRSVDQIHELYKAYVTPVMKARLPSGKSAELESLARVVFGNSSFENLQTRLGIVATNWELEKPLIFKSDASLAFGRGATFTPGFGVSIGDAVIASCSAYPFFKRKMLVTKDQKQVEAIDGGFCANNPVIYAIADALYALNVSRANLRVLSLGCGNYPEPKKGLFDLSKMVSKLISVQLLQKTLEANINSMEQLRQLTYSDVATVRIDESYSKPEMATDMFESNLAKLNLIFQRGSESFGSNEKAIAALLGI
;
A
#
# COMPACT_ATOMS: atom_id res chain seq x y z
N MET A 1 17.05 29.04 -3.72
CA MET A 1 15.65 29.51 -3.76
C MET A 1 14.86 28.51 -2.95
N THR A 2 14.30 28.91 -1.81
CA THR A 2 13.44 28.02 -1.01
C THR A 2 12.15 27.83 -1.79
N ASP A 3 11.98 26.66 -2.36
CA ASP A 3 10.77 26.30 -3.08
C ASP A 3 9.56 26.44 -2.14
N THR A 4 8.70 27.41 -2.44
CA THR A 4 7.49 27.72 -1.68
C THR A 4 6.31 26.85 -2.10
N SER A 5 6.50 25.94 -3.06
CA SER A 5 5.45 25.02 -3.49
C SER A 5 5.17 23.98 -2.41
N ILE A 6 3.88 23.68 -2.23
CA ILE A 6 3.42 22.63 -1.33
C ILE A 6 3.74 21.29 -1.98
N PHE A 7 4.41 20.40 -1.24
CA PHE A 7 4.71 19.05 -1.66
C PHE A 7 3.74 18.07 -1.02
N LYS A 8 3.06 17.27 -1.85
CA LYS A 8 1.95 16.40 -1.43
C LYS A 8 2.36 14.94 -1.52
N VAL A 9 2.20 14.24 -0.41
CA VAL A 9 2.49 12.81 -0.26
C VAL A 9 1.20 12.03 -0.05
N LEU A 10 1.03 10.95 -0.80
CA LEU A 10 0.04 9.91 -0.54
C LEU A 10 0.73 8.67 0.02
N SER A 11 0.24 8.15 1.15
CA SER A 11 0.75 6.94 1.78
C SER A 11 -0.38 5.92 1.95
N LEU A 12 -0.20 4.72 1.39
CA LEU A 12 -1.22 3.67 1.33
C LEU A 12 -0.77 2.43 2.09
N ASP A 13 -1.55 2.05 3.10
CA ASP A 13 -1.25 0.90 3.94
C ASP A 13 -1.48 -0.44 3.22
N GLY A 14 -0.88 -1.50 3.77
CA GLY A 14 -1.20 -2.87 3.40
C GLY A 14 -2.41 -3.43 4.14
N GLY A 15 -3.23 -4.22 3.46
CA GLY A 15 -4.44 -4.81 4.05
C GLY A 15 -5.09 -5.96 3.29
N GLY A 16 -4.42 -6.52 2.27
CA GLY A 16 -5.00 -7.54 1.39
C GLY A 16 -6.27 -7.07 0.70
N ALA A 17 -7.32 -7.89 0.69
CA ALA A 17 -8.59 -7.56 0.04
C ALA A 17 -9.26 -6.26 0.56
N LYS A 18 -8.88 -5.80 1.75
CA LYS A 18 -9.40 -4.57 2.35
C LYS A 18 -9.01 -3.30 1.59
N GLY A 19 -8.12 -3.37 0.59
CA GLY A 19 -7.81 -2.25 -0.31
C GLY A 19 -9.02 -1.65 -1.02
N PHE A 20 -10.17 -2.36 -1.08
CA PHE A 20 -11.45 -1.79 -1.50
C PHE A 20 -11.86 -0.56 -0.67
N TYR A 21 -11.56 -0.53 0.63
CA TYR A 21 -11.82 0.62 1.50
C TYR A 21 -11.02 1.84 1.02
N THR A 22 -9.72 1.64 0.79
CA THR A 22 -8.82 2.68 0.28
C THR A 22 -9.30 3.18 -1.08
N LEU A 23 -9.73 2.29 -1.98
CA LEU A 23 -10.27 2.68 -3.29
C LEU A 23 -11.55 3.53 -3.18
N GLY A 24 -12.44 3.23 -2.22
CA GLY A 24 -13.62 4.05 -1.97
C GLY A 24 -13.25 5.50 -1.60
N ILE A 25 -12.26 5.68 -0.71
CA ILE A 25 -11.74 7.01 -0.36
C ILE A 25 -11.13 7.70 -1.59
N LEU A 26 -10.33 6.97 -2.36
CA LEU A 26 -9.60 7.52 -3.50
C LEU A 26 -10.55 7.90 -4.66
N THR A 27 -11.67 7.20 -4.85
CA THR A 27 -12.68 7.55 -5.86
C THR A 27 -13.27 8.92 -5.58
N GLU A 28 -13.68 9.17 -4.33
CA GLU A 28 -14.21 10.48 -3.93
C GLU A 28 -13.14 11.57 -4.00
N LEU A 29 -11.89 11.25 -3.63
CA LEU A 29 -10.77 12.18 -3.73
C LEU A 29 -10.44 12.56 -5.17
N GLU A 30 -10.40 11.61 -6.11
CA GLU A 30 -10.13 11.88 -7.52
C GLU A 30 -11.23 12.75 -8.12
N ALA A 31 -12.49 12.48 -7.77
CA ALA A 31 -13.64 13.29 -8.17
C ALA A 31 -13.55 14.72 -7.61
N ALA A 32 -13.27 14.88 -6.32
CA ALA A 32 -13.14 16.19 -5.67
C ALA A 32 -11.96 17.00 -6.22
N ALA A 33 -10.85 16.35 -6.55
CA ALA A 33 -9.66 17.01 -7.11
C ALA A 33 -9.82 17.42 -8.59
N GLY A 34 -10.79 16.82 -9.30
CA GLY A 34 -11.07 17.08 -10.72
C GLY A 34 -9.91 16.73 -11.66
N LYS A 35 -8.95 15.91 -11.22
CA LYS A 35 -7.75 15.53 -11.97
C LYS A 35 -7.24 14.15 -11.53
N PRO A 36 -6.48 13.43 -12.37
CA PRO A 36 -5.87 12.16 -11.98
C PRO A 36 -4.99 12.30 -10.74
N LEU A 37 -5.03 11.31 -9.85
CA LEU A 37 -4.26 11.35 -8.60
C LEU A 37 -2.75 11.41 -8.82
N SER A 38 -2.25 10.91 -9.96
CA SER A 38 -0.84 11.07 -10.37
C SER A 38 -0.42 12.52 -10.54
N GLN A 39 -1.36 13.42 -10.84
CA GLN A 39 -1.13 14.86 -11.00
C GLN A 39 -1.42 15.64 -9.72
N LEU A 40 -2.02 15.00 -8.72
CA LEU A 40 -2.32 15.60 -7.42
C LEU A 40 -1.19 15.42 -6.42
N PHE A 41 -0.49 14.28 -6.46
CA PHE A 41 0.57 13.92 -5.51
C PHE A 41 1.95 13.93 -6.17
N ASP A 42 2.94 14.47 -5.46
CA ASP A 42 4.33 14.54 -5.91
C ASP A 42 5.12 13.26 -5.56
N LEU A 43 4.61 12.51 -4.58
CA LEU A 43 5.17 11.25 -4.12
C LEU A 43 4.06 10.34 -3.58
N ILE A 44 4.07 9.08 -4.03
CA ILE A 44 3.15 8.05 -3.56
C ILE A 44 3.95 6.88 -2.99
N TYR A 45 3.57 6.42 -1.80
CA TYR A 45 4.13 5.24 -1.16
C TYR A 45 3.05 4.20 -0.91
N GLY A 46 3.38 2.92 -1.10
CA GLY A 46 2.46 1.83 -0.85
C GLY A 46 3.13 0.56 -0.33
N THR A 47 2.41 -0.14 0.56
CA THR A 47 2.78 -1.47 1.06
C THR A 47 1.71 -2.49 0.70
N SER A 48 2.10 -3.68 0.23
CA SER A 48 1.19 -4.80 -0.08
C SER A 48 0.06 -4.34 -1.01
N THR A 49 -1.21 -4.49 -0.63
CA THR A 49 -2.33 -3.98 -1.45
C THR A 49 -2.17 -2.48 -1.81
N GLY A 50 -1.64 -1.67 -0.89
CA GLY A 50 -1.31 -0.27 -1.12
C GLY A 50 -0.23 -0.08 -2.19
N SER A 51 0.72 -1.01 -2.35
CA SER A 51 1.71 -0.94 -3.43
C SER A 51 1.09 -1.16 -4.81
N ILE A 52 0.10 -2.05 -4.90
CA ILE A 52 -0.66 -2.26 -6.15
C ILE A 52 -1.34 -0.95 -6.55
N ILE A 53 -2.06 -0.33 -5.62
CA ILE A 53 -2.82 0.91 -5.86
C ILE A 53 -1.86 2.07 -6.18
N ALA A 54 -0.80 2.22 -5.38
CA ALA A 54 0.21 3.26 -5.58
C ALA A 54 0.90 3.16 -6.95
N ALA A 55 1.30 1.95 -7.36
CA ALA A 55 1.94 1.74 -8.65
C ALA A 55 1.02 2.11 -9.82
N LEU A 56 -0.25 1.69 -9.74
CA LEU A 56 -1.22 1.98 -10.80
C LEU A 56 -1.58 3.46 -10.88
N ILE A 57 -1.69 4.16 -9.74
CA ILE A 57 -1.81 5.61 -9.74
C ILE A 57 -0.56 6.23 -10.36
N ALA A 58 0.64 5.79 -9.99
CA ALA A 58 1.89 6.34 -10.52
C ALA A 58 2.04 6.15 -12.04
N GLU A 59 1.44 5.11 -12.62
CA GLU A 59 1.32 4.92 -14.08
C GLU A 59 0.31 5.89 -14.74
N GLY A 60 -0.52 6.58 -13.96
CA GLY A 60 -1.54 7.50 -14.43
C GLY A 60 -2.92 6.90 -14.68
N ARG A 61 -3.22 5.74 -14.08
CA ARG A 61 -4.54 5.11 -14.17
C ARG A 61 -5.53 5.82 -13.25
N SER A 62 -6.78 5.95 -13.70
CA SER A 62 -7.86 6.47 -12.86
C SER A 62 -8.24 5.47 -11.77
N VAL A 63 -8.81 5.96 -10.67
CA VAL A 63 -9.22 5.10 -9.57
C VAL A 63 -10.28 4.09 -10.01
N ASP A 64 -11.18 4.48 -10.91
CA ASP A 64 -12.17 3.57 -11.50
C ASP A 64 -11.52 2.40 -12.25
N GLN A 65 -10.48 2.66 -13.06
CA GLN A 65 -9.73 1.60 -13.74
C GLN A 65 -9.07 0.66 -12.73
N ILE A 66 -8.49 1.21 -11.66
CA ILE A 66 -7.87 0.41 -10.59
C ILE A 66 -8.92 -0.45 -9.88
N HIS A 67 -10.10 0.11 -9.61
CA HIS A 67 -11.19 -0.62 -8.97
C HIS A 67 -11.73 -1.77 -9.83
N GLU A 68 -11.85 -1.59 -11.15
CA GLU A 68 -12.20 -2.69 -12.07
C GLU A 68 -11.17 -3.82 -12.03
N LEU A 69 -9.87 -3.48 -12.05
CA LEU A 69 -8.80 -4.47 -11.92
C LEU A 69 -8.87 -5.19 -10.56
N TYR A 70 -9.13 -4.47 -9.48
CA TYR A 70 -9.28 -5.06 -8.14
C TYR A 70 -10.43 -6.07 -8.07
N LYS A 71 -11.60 -5.72 -8.62
CA LYS A 71 -12.76 -6.63 -8.69
C LYS A 71 -12.44 -7.89 -9.49
N ALA A 72 -11.76 -7.73 -10.63
CA ALA A 72 -11.43 -8.83 -11.52
C ALA A 72 -10.41 -9.80 -10.91
N TYR A 73 -9.36 -9.29 -10.26
CA TYR A 73 -8.16 -10.09 -9.98
C TYR A 73 -7.83 -10.32 -8.51
N VAL A 74 -8.27 -9.47 -7.58
CA VAL A 74 -8.02 -9.74 -6.14
C VAL A 74 -8.84 -10.95 -5.68
N THR A 75 -10.08 -11.09 -6.16
CA THR A 75 -10.96 -12.19 -5.77
C THR A 75 -10.36 -13.58 -6.06
N PRO A 76 -9.83 -13.88 -7.28
CA PRO A 76 -9.09 -15.13 -7.54
C PRO A 76 -7.91 -15.40 -6.58
N VAL A 77 -7.06 -14.40 -6.35
CA VAL A 77 -5.90 -14.51 -5.42
C VAL A 77 -6.38 -14.87 -4.02
N MET A 78 -7.45 -14.23 -3.54
CA MET A 78 -7.97 -14.46 -2.20
C MET A 78 -8.68 -15.81 -2.06
N LYS A 79 -9.31 -16.33 -3.13
CA LYS A 79 -9.93 -17.67 -3.16
C LYS A 79 -8.94 -18.82 -3.15
N ALA A 80 -7.73 -18.65 -3.68
CA ALA A 80 -6.71 -19.70 -3.67
C ALA A 80 -6.35 -20.10 -2.22
N ARG A 81 -6.30 -21.41 -1.94
CA ARG A 81 -6.14 -21.92 -0.56
C ARG A 81 -4.69 -22.13 -0.13
N LEU A 82 -3.83 -22.55 -1.07
CA LEU A 82 -2.44 -22.89 -0.79
C LEU A 82 -1.53 -21.70 -1.13
N PRO A 83 -0.40 -21.53 -0.42
CA PRO A 83 0.55 -20.46 -0.71
C PRO A 83 1.08 -20.47 -2.14
N SER A 84 1.30 -21.66 -2.71
CA SER A 84 1.69 -21.82 -4.11
C SER A 84 0.63 -21.30 -5.08
N GLY A 85 -0.65 -21.58 -4.81
CA GLY A 85 -1.76 -21.10 -5.62
C GLY A 85 -1.93 -19.59 -5.52
N LYS A 86 -1.89 -19.03 -4.30
CA LYS A 86 -1.98 -17.59 -4.07
C LYS A 86 -0.86 -16.84 -4.81
N SER A 87 0.39 -17.30 -4.69
CA SER A 87 1.51 -16.71 -5.42
C SER A 87 1.39 -16.86 -6.93
N ALA A 88 0.89 -18.00 -7.45
CA ALA A 88 0.71 -18.17 -8.89
C ALA A 88 -0.36 -17.23 -9.47
N GLU A 89 -1.48 -17.04 -8.77
CA GLU A 89 -2.51 -16.07 -9.15
C GLU A 89 -1.96 -14.64 -9.11
N LEU A 90 -1.16 -14.29 -8.09
CA LEU A 90 -0.53 -12.98 -7.97
C LEU A 90 0.49 -12.72 -9.09
N GLU A 91 1.29 -13.72 -9.48
CA GLU A 91 2.21 -13.67 -10.62
C GLU A 91 1.47 -13.54 -11.96
N SER A 92 0.32 -14.20 -12.11
CA SER A 92 -0.54 -14.04 -13.29
C SER A 92 -1.13 -12.63 -13.36
N LEU A 93 -1.64 -12.14 -12.23
CA LEU A 93 -2.17 -10.79 -12.10
C LEU A 93 -1.12 -9.74 -12.47
N ALA A 94 0.08 -9.83 -11.87
CA ALA A 94 1.14 -8.87 -12.13
C ALA A 94 1.53 -8.82 -13.62
N ARG A 95 1.60 -9.98 -14.28
CA ARG A 95 1.87 -10.06 -15.73
C ARG A 95 0.76 -9.41 -16.58
N VAL A 96 -0.50 -9.56 -16.19
CA VAL A 96 -1.63 -8.97 -16.94
C VAL A 96 -1.75 -7.48 -16.70
N VAL A 97 -1.58 -7.03 -15.45
CA VAL A 97 -1.82 -5.64 -15.04
C VAL A 97 -0.62 -4.75 -15.31
N PHE A 98 0.58 -5.20 -14.93
CA PHE A 98 1.81 -4.43 -15.07
C PHE A 98 2.60 -4.84 -16.32
N GLY A 99 2.50 -6.08 -16.81
CA GLY A 99 3.19 -6.49 -18.04
C GLY A 99 4.68 -6.13 -18.04
N ASN A 100 5.08 -5.26 -18.96
CA ASN A 100 6.46 -4.76 -19.09
C ASN A 100 6.70 -3.40 -18.39
N SER A 101 5.79 -2.96 -17.53
CA SER A 101 5.92 -1.71 -16.78
C SER A 101 7.21 -1.68 -15.97
N SER A 102 7.92 -0.58 -16.10
CA SER A 102 9.16 -0.30 -15.39
C SER A 102 8.97 0.92 -14.49
N PHE A 103 9.90 1.12 -13.56
CA PHE A 103 9.94 2.31 -12.72
C PHE A 103 10.32 3.59 -13.48
N GLU A 104 10.62 3.49 -14.77
CA GLU A 104 10.95 4.62 -15.63
C GLU A 104 9.68 5.25 -16.20
N ASN A 105 9.66 6.57 -16.38
CA ASN A 105 8.56 7.33 -17.00
C ASN A 105 7.20 7.22 -16.26
N LEU A 106 7.20 6.99 -14.95
CA LEU A 106 6.01 7.17 -14.13
C LEU A 106 5.58 8.63 -14.09
N GLN A 107 4.26 8.88 -13.99
CA GLN A 107 3.70 10.23 -13.93
C GLN A 107 3.94 10.92 -12.59
N THR A 108 4.22 10.15 -11.53
CA THR A 108 4.62 10.66 -10.22
C THR A 108 5.62 9.73 -9.55
N ARG A 109 6.32 10.24 -8.54
CA ARG A 109 7.32 9.46 -7.80
C ARG A 109 6.65 8.36 -7.00
N LEU A 110 7.27 7.18 -6.99
CA LEU A 110 6.73 5.98 -6.39
C LEU A 110 7.75 5.35 -5.43
N GLY A 111 7.27 4.96 -4.25
CA GLY A 111 7.94 4.07 -3.31
C GLY A 111 7.10 2.83 -3.03
N ILE A 112 7.65 1.63 -3.28
CA ILE A 112 7.02 0.36 -2.90
C ILE A 112 7.84 -0.28 -1.79
N VAL A 113 7.20 -0.60 -0.67
CA VAL A 113 7.87 -1.21 0.48
C VAL A 113 7.74 -2.73 0.44
N ALA A 114 8.87 -3.43 0.48
CA ALA A 114 8.97 -4.86 0.77
C ALA A 114 9.96 -5.07 1.93
N THR A 115 10.13 -6.32 2.34
CA THR A 115 11.11 -6.71 3.37
C THR A 115 12.13 -7.64 2.73
N ASN A 116 13.42 -7.31 2.87
CA ASN A 116 14.51 -8.21 2.50
C ASN A 116 14.56 -9.35 3.53
N TRP A 117 14.42 -10.59 3.07
CA TRP A 117 14.33 -11.76 3.92
C TRP A 117 15.65 -12.06 4.64
N GLU A 118 16.78 -12.05 3.92
CA GLU A 118 18.09 -12.38 4.48
C GLU A 118 18.64 -11.30 5.41
N LEU A 119 18.42 -10.03 5.08
CA LEU A 119 18.98 -8.89 5.81
C LEU A 119 18.04 -8.36 6.89
N GLU A 120 16.78 -8.82 6.91
CA GLU A 120 15.75 -8.39 7.87
C GLU A 120 15.55 -6.87 7.88
N LYS A 121 15.66 -6.26 6.68
CA LYS A 121 15.64 -4.81 6.48
C LYS A 121 14.57 -4.40 5.47
N PRO A 122 14.08 -3.16 5.54
CA PRO A 122 13.23 -2.59 4.51
C PRO A 122 13.92 -2.66 3.14
N LEU A 123 13.21 -3.18 2.15
CA LEU A 123 13.57 -3.14 0.73
C LEU A 123 12.59 -2.20 0.04
N ILE A 124 13.01 -0.97 -0.22
CA ILE A 124 12.12 0.06 -0.81
C ILE A 124 12.50 0.27 -2.27
N PHE A 125 11.61 -0.11 -3.17
CA PHE A 125 11.74 0.16 -4.61
C PHE A 125 11.30 1.59 -4.88
N LYS A 126 12.21 2.40 -5.44
CA LYS A 126 11.96 3.82 -5.68
C LYS A 126 12.08 4.13 -7.17
N SER A 127 11.26 5.03 -7.69
CA SER A 127 11.29 5.38 -9.13
C SER A 127 12.27 6.47 -9.51
N ASP A 128 12.59 7.38 -8.59
CA ASP A 128 13.33 8.61 -8.89
C ASP A 128 14.69 8.65 -8.16
N ALA A 129 15.75 9.02 -8.88
CA ALA A 129 17.11 9.12 -8.35
C ALA A 129 17.27 10.19 -7.26
N SER A 130 16.41 11.22 -7.25
CA SER A 130 16.36 12.21 -6.18
C SER A 130 15.94 11.62 -4.83
N LEU A 131 15.31 10.44 -4.83
CA LEU A 131 14.97 9.70 -3.61
C LEU A 131 16.15 8.84 -3.09
N ALA A 132 17.29 8.83 -3.79
CA ALA A 132 18.46 8.06 -3.40
C ALA A 132 19.27 8.79 -2.32
N PHE A 133 19.11 8.39 -1.06
CA PHE A 133 19.86 8.92 0.09
C PHE A 133 21.38 8.83 -0.07
N GLY A 134 22.00 9.88 -0.61
CA GLY A 134 23.46 9.96 -0.82
C GLY A 134 24.03 8.90 -1.77
N ARG A 135 23.18 8.16 -2.50
CA ARG A 135 23.58 7.05 -3.40
C ARG A 135 23.10 7.26 -4.84
N GLY A 136 22.89 8.51 -5.25
CA GLY A 136 22.41 8.85 -6.60
C GLY A 136 23.27 8.27 -7.73
N ALA A 137 24.60 8.21 -7.55
CA ALA A 137 25.53 7.73 -8.58
C ALA A 137 25.35 6.24 -8.94
N THR A 138 24.85 5.42 -8.02
CA THR A 138 24.61 3.98 -8.23
C THR A 138 23.12 3.65 -8.22
N PHE A 139 22.27 4.66 -8.19
CA PHE A 139 20.83 4.47 -8.17
C PHE A 139 20.35 3.82 -9.47
N THR A 140 19.54 2.79 -9.32
CA THR A 140 18.77 2.21 -10.42
C THR A 140 17.30 2.18 -9.96
N PRO A 141 16.36 2.77 -10.73
CA PRO A 141 14.94 2.71 -10.41
C PRO A 141 14.50 1.27 -10.12
N GLY A 142 13.84 1.06 -8.98
CA GLY A 142 13.40 -0.27 -8.53
C GLY A 142 14.50 -1.33 -8.42
N PHE A 143 15.77 -0.94 -8.24
CA PHE A 143 16.92 -1.87 -8.33
C PHE A 143 17.01 -2.63 -9.68
N GLY A 144 16.32 -2.14 -10.70
CA GLY A 144 16.24 -2.73 -12.03
C GLY A 144 15.24 -3.88 -12.19
N VAL A 145 14.38 -4.12 -11.20
CA VAL A 145 13.28 -5.10 -11.33
C VAL A 145 12.04 -4.44 -11.95
N SER A 146 11.13 -5.24 -12.50
CA SER A 146 9.86 -4.75 -13.02
C SER A 146 8.94 -4.22 -11.90
N ILE A 147 7.98 -3.35 -12.22
CA ILE A 147 6.97 -2.94 -11.23
C ILE A 147 6.18 -4.16 -10.75
N GLY A 148 5.87 -5.10 -11.65
CA GLY A 148 5.21 -6.35 -11.31
C GLY A 148 5.97 -7.13 -10.24
N ASP A 149 7.27 -7.33 -10.40
CA ASP A 149 8.10 -8.05 -9.42
C ASP A 149 8.17 -7.33 -8.07
N ALA A 150 8.31 -6.00 -8.08
CA ALA A 150 8.31 -5.19 -6.86
C ALA A 150 6.97 -5.27 -6.10
N VAL A 151 5.85 -5.22 -6.82
CA VAL A 151 4.50 -5.38 -6.26
C VAL A 151 4.31 -6.79 -5.70
N ILE A 152 4.73 -7.84 -6.41
CA ILE A 152 4.65 -9.21 -5.92
C ILE A 152 5.47 -9.36 -4.63
N ALA A 153 6.69 -8.84 -4.60
CA ALA A 153 7.53 -8.83 -3.41
C ALA A 153 6.81 -8.15 -2.23
N SER A 154 6.24 -6.97 -2.46
CA SER A 154 5.49 -6.20 -1.45
C SER A 154 4.23 -6.90 -0.95
N CYS A 155 3.60 -7.77 -1.76
CA CYS A 155 2.38 -8.52 -1.41
C CYS A 155 2.64 -9.96 -0.93
N SER A 156 3.91 -10.40 -0.85
CA SER A 156 4.28 -11.79 -0.53
C SER A 156 4.21 -12.07 0.98
N ALA A 157 3.00 -12.04 1.55
CA ALA A 157 2.78 -12.21 2.99
C ALA A 157 3.03 -13.67 3.41
N TYR A 158 4.27 -14.01 3.68
CA TYR A 158 4.67 -15.34 4.14
C TYR A 158 4.08 -15.65 5.53
N PRO A 159 3.55 -16.86 5.79
CA PRO A 159 3.55 -18.05 4.94
C PRO A 159 2.31 -18.20 4.03
N PHE A 160 1.40 -17.22 3.95
CA PHE A 160 0.22 -17.29 3.09
C PHE A 160 0.54 -17.18 1.61
N PHE A 161 1.64 -16.52 1.27
CA PHE A 161 2.25 -16.50 -0.05
C PHE A 161 3.67 -17.08 0.05
N LYS A 162 4.20 -17.56 -1.07
CA LYS A 162 5.63 -17.85 -1.18
C LYS A 162 6.42 -16.55 -1.14
N ARG A 163 7.68 -16.64 -0.68
CA ARG A 163 8.65 -15.55 -0.81
C ARG A 163 8.96 -15.31 -2.29
N LYS A 164 9.29 -14.07 -2.65
CA LYS A 164 9.63 -13.69 -4.02
C LYS A 164 11.15 -13.57 -4.14
N MET A 165 11.74 -14.38 -5.02
CA MET A 165 13.13 -14.19 -5.44
C MET A 165 13.18 -13.09 -6.49
N LEU A 166 14.01 -12.08 -6.26
CA LEU A 166 14.26 -10.98 -7.17
C LEU A 166 15.69 -11.08 -7.72
N VAL A 167 15.85 -10.69 -8.98
CA VAL A 167 17.16 -10.54 -9.61
C VAL A 167 17.32 -9.08 -9.99
N THR A 168 18.20 -8.37 -9.29
CA THR A 168 18.46 -6.95 -9.54
C THR A 168 19.31 -6.77 -10.80
N LYS A 169 19.43 -5.52 -11.28
CA LYS A 169 20.25 -5.19 -12.48
C LYS A 169 21.69 -5.68 -12.37
N ASP A 170 22.28 -5.64 -11.17
CA ASP A 170 23.64 -6.13 -10.87
C ASP A 170 23.70 -7.64 -10.59
N GLN A 171 22.69 -8.40 -11.02
CA GLN A 171 22.60 -9.87 -10.91
C GLN A 171 22.61 -10.40 -9.48
N LYS A 172 22.29 -9.55 -8.49
CA LYS A 172 22.13 -10.01 -7.11
C LYS A 172 20.77 -10.67 -6.95
N GLN A 173 20.79 -11.80 -6.27
CA GLN A 173 19.58 -12.50 -5.85
C GLN A 173 19.17 -11.99 -4.47
N VAL A 174 17.91 -11.57 -4.33
CA VAL A 174 17.34 -11.06 -3.10
C VAL A 174 16.02 -11.76 -2.86
N GLU A 175 15.86 -12.48 -1.75
CA GLU A 175 14.53 -12.94 -1.35
C GLU A 175 13.80 -11.81 -0.63
N ALA A 176 12.55 -11.60 -1.04
CA ALA A 176 11.69 -10.59 -0.48
C ALA A 176 10.38 -11.20 0.01
N ILE A 177 9.86 -10.61 1.08
CA ILE A 177 8.53 -10.86 1.61
C ILE A 177 7.76 -9.53 1.74
N ASP A 178 6.49 -9.62 2.12
CA ASP A 178 5.59 -8.49 2.25
C ASP A 178 6.22 -7.32 3.05
N GLY A 179 5.97 -6.11 2.59
CA GLY A 179 6.48 -4.90 3.25
C GLY A 179 5.88 -4.68 4.63
N GLY A 180 4.75 -5.31 4.93
CA GLY A 180 4.04 -5.19 6.19
C GLY A 180 4.82 -5.69 7.40
N PHE A 181 5.83 -6.54 7.20
CA PHE A 181 6.77 -6.91 8.26
C PHE A 181 7.66 -5.73 8.68
N CYS A 182 7.99 -4.82 7.77
CA CYS A 182 8.81 -3.64 8.02
C CYS A 182 7.98 -2.38 8.26
N ALA A 183 7.07 -2.05 7.34
CA ALA A 183 6.16 -0.91 7.41
C ALA A 183 4.87 -1.20 6.65
N ASN A 184 3.88 -1.74 7.37
CA ASN A 184 2.54 -1.92 6.84
C ASN A 184 1.81 -0.59 6.66
N ASN A 185 2.21 0.44 7.40
CA ASN A 185 1.94 1.85 7.12
C ASN A 185 3.27 2.52 6.70
N PRO A 186 3.46 2.89 5.41
CA PRO A 186 4.72 3.40 4.91
C PRO A 186 4.95 4.90 5.14
N VAL A 187 4.10 5.59 5.91
CA VAL A 187 4.07 7.05 6.03
C VAL A 187 5.40 7.66 6.47
N ILE A 188 6.12 7.03 7.40
CA ILE A 188 7.41 7.53 7.89
C ILE A 188 8.47 7.49 6.80
N TYR A 189 8.51 6.43 5.99
CA TYR A 189 9.45 6.35 4.87
C TYR A 189 9.16 7.41 3.82
N ALA A 190 7.87 7.66 3.54
CA ALA A 190 7.46 8.70 2.61
C ALA A 190 7.84 10.11 3.09
N ILE A 191 7.61 10.40 4.39
CA ILE A 191 8.02 11.68 5.00
C ILE A 191 9.54 11.82 5.02
N ALA A 192 10.27 10.76 5.40
CA ALA A 192 11.73 10.80 5.46
C ALA A 192 12.33 11.07 4.07
N ASP A 193 11.80 10.44 3.02
CA ASP A 193 12.21 10.71 1.64
C ASP A 193 11.93 12.16 1.23
N ALA A 194 10.73 12.67 1.51
CA ALA A 194 10.39 14.05 1.18
C ALA A 194 11.30 15.06 1.90
N LEU A 195 11.51 14.89 3.20
CA LEU A 195 12.29 15.83 4.00
C LEU A 195 13.79 15.76 3.71
N TYR A 196 14.34 14.55 3.63
CA TYR A 196 15.80 14.36 3.67
C TYR A 196 16.40 14.01 2.32
N ALA A 197 15.67 13.36 1.42
CA ALA A 197 16.16 13.10 0.06
C ALA A 197 15.79 14.25 -0.89
N LEU A 198 14.54 14.70 -0.84
CA LEU A 198 14.02 15.79 -1.68
C LEU A 198 14.22 17.19 -1.09
N ASN A 199 14.70 17.30 0.16
CA ASN A 199 14.92 18.57 0.86
C ASN A 199 13.66 19.45 0.98
N VAL A 200 12.48 18.82 1.05
CA VAL A 200 11.21 19.51 1.29
C VAL A 200 11.18 20.00 2.74
N SER A 201 10.80 21.26 2.96
CA SER A 201 10.63 21.77 4.32
C SER A 201 9.39 21.17 4.98
N ARG A 202 9.42 20.93 6.30
CA ARG A 202 8.26 20.40 7.05
C ARG A 202 7.01 21.27 6.87
N ALA A 203 7.17 22.59 6.78
CA ALA A 203 6.09 23.55 6.59
C ALA A 203 5.38 23.40 5.23
N ASN A 204 6.07 22.93 4.20
CA ASN A 204 5.55 22.75 2.84
C ASN A 204 5.07 21.32 2.57
N LEU A 205 5.30 20.39 3.49
CA LEU A 205 4.91 18.99 3.34
C LEU A 205 3.45 18.77 3.77
N ARG A 206 2.68 18.09 2.92
CA ARG A 206 1.29 17.68 3.19
C ARG A 206 1.19 16.17 2.98
N VAL A 207 0.63 15.46 3.95
CA VAL A 207 0.58 13.99 3.92
C VAL A 207 -0.85 13.51 4.08
N LEU A 208 -1.35 12.78 3.08
CA LEU A 208 -2.55 11.97 3.22
C LEU A 208 -2.14 10.51 3.43
N SER A 209 -2.43 9.96 4.61
CA SER A 209 -2.19 8.54 4.92
C SER A 209 -3.52 7.80 4.99
N LEU A 210 -3.66 6.74 4.20
CA LEU A 210 -4.89 5.96 4.10
C LEU A 210 -4.66 4.53 4.57
N GLY A 211 -5.45 4.14 5.55
CA GLY A 211 -5.54 2.78 6.03
C GLY A 211 -6.44 1.93 5.14
N CYS A 212 -6.64 0.70 5.59
CA CYS A 212 -7.55 -0.25 4.97
C CYS A 212 -8.83 -0.45 5.81
N GLY A 213 -8.99 0.27 6.92
CA GLY A 213 -10.07 0.08 7.88
C GLY A 213 -9.82 -1.10 8.82
N ASN A 214 -10.40 -0.98 10.01
CA ASN A 214 -10.35 -1.95 11.09
C ASN A 214 -11.72 -2.61 11.25
N TYR A 215 -11.76 -3.94 11.18
CA TYR A 215 -13.00 -4.71 11.11
C TYR A 215 -13.00 -5.83 12.15
N PRO A 216 -14.18 -6.27 12.64
CA PRO A 216 -14.24 -7.40 13.54
C PRO A 216 -13.89 -8.68 12.79
N GLU A 217 -13.32 -9.66 13.49
CA GLU A 217 -13.01 -10.95 12.88
C GLU A 217 -14.30 -11.71 12.50
N PRO A 218 -14.35 -12.36 11.32
CA PRO A 218 -15.51 -13.13 10.89
C PRO A 218 -15.77 -14.32 11.84
N LYS A 219 -17.04 -14.49 12.23
CA LYS A 219 -17.47 -15.67 13.01
C LYS A 219 -17.36 -16.93 12.16
N LYS A 220 -16.38 -17.78 12.46
CA LYS A 220 -16.17 -19.05 11.73
C LYS A 220 -17.01 -20.19 12.32
N GLY A 221 -17.70 -20.94 11.46
CA GLY A 221 -18.55 -22.09 11.81
C GLY A 221 -17.80 -23.22 12.51
N LEU A 222 -18.51 -24.12 13.19
CA LEU A 222 -17.91 -25.20 14.01
C LEU A 222 -17.06 -26.20 13.21
N PHE A 223 -17.37 -26.41 11.92
CA PHE A 223 -16.67 -27.35 11.02
C PHE A 223 -15.80 -26.65 9.96
N ASP A 224 -15.56 -25.35 10.09
CA ASP A 224 -14.75 -24.62 9.11
C ASP A 224 -13.26 -24.90 9.34
N LEU A 225 -12.62 -25.56 8.37
CA LEU A 225 -11.18 -25.83 8.39
C LEU A 225 -10.35 -24.53 8.50
N SER A 226 -10.89 -23.39 8.01
CA SER A 226 -10.27 -22.07 8.16
C SER A 226 -10.21 -21.62 9.62
N LYS A 227 -11.09 -22.13 10.50
CA LYS A 227 -11.12 -21.86 11.94
C LYS A 227 -9.98 -22.53 12.67
N MET A 228 -9.60 -23.74 12.25
CA MET A 228 -8.39 -24.40 12.77
C MET A 228 -7.14 -23.67 12.31
N VAL A 229 -7.08 -23.24 11.04
CA VAL A 229 -5.94 -22.49 10.49
C VAL A 229 -5.77 -21.12 11.14
N SER A 230 -6.84 -20.35 11.37
CA SER A 230 -6.74 -19.06 12.07
C SER A 230 -6.51 -19.18 13.57
N LYS A 231 -6.62 -20.37 14.14
CA LYS A 231 -6.19 -20.68 15.51
C LYS A 231 -4.71 -21.06 15.59
N LEU A 232 -4.03 -21.24 14.45
CA LEU A 232 -2.58 -21.43 14.46
C LEU A 232 -1.91 -20.16 14.97
N ILE A 233 -1.02 -20.33 15.95
CA ILE A 233 -0.28 -19.24 16.58
C ILE A 233 0.46 -18.40 15.53
N SER A 234 1.02 -19.03 14.49
CA SER A 234 1.73 -18.34 13.42
C SER A 234 0.85 -17.36 12.63
N VAL A 235 -0.41 -17.72 12.40
CA VAL A 235 -1.37 -16.87 11.69
C VAL A 235 -1.80 -15.67 12.54
N GLN A 236 -2.11 -15.93 13.81
CA GLN A 236 -2.46 -14.88 14.76
C GLN A 236 -1.30 -13.91 14.98
N LEU A 237 -0.09 -14.45 15.15
CA LEU A 237 1.11 -13.65 15.31
C LEU A 237 1.35 -12.80 14.07
N LEU A 238 1.20 -13.33 12.85
CA LEU A 238 1.37 -12.52 11.65
C LEU A 238 0.39 -11.34 11.60
N GLN A 239 -0.90 -11.57 11.79
CA GLN A 239 -1.90 -10.50 11.78
C GLN A 239 -1.63 -9.46 12.88
N LYS A 240 -1.27 -9.90 14.09
CA LYS A 240 -0.90 -9.01 15.19
C LYS A 240 0.39 -8.24 14.90
N THR A 241 1.37 -8.85 14.24
CA THR A 241 2.60 -8.17 13.81
C THR A 241 2.31 -7.07 12.80
N LEU A 242 1.49 -7.35 11.79
CA LEU A 242 1.10 -6.34 10.79
C LEU A 242 0.35 -5.18 11.43
N GLU A 243 -0.59 -5.47 12.32
CA GLU A 243 -1.37 -4.46 13.05
C GLU A 243 -0.50 -3.64 14.01
N ALA A 244 0.35 -4.31 14.79
CA ALA A 244 1.31 -3.65 15.67
C ALA A 244 2.25 -2.74 14.87
N ASN A 245 2.63 -3.15 13.66
CA ASN A 245 3.46 -2.35 12.77
C ASN A 245 2.75 -1.07 12.30
N ILE A 246 1.48 -1.16 11.84
CA ILE A 246 0.67 0.03 11.48
C ILE A 246 0.66 1.02 12.65
N ASN A 247 0.26 0.55 13.84
CA ASN A 247 0.10 1.38 15.02
C ASN A 247 1.44 1.98 15.48
N SER A 248 2.53 1.21 15.40
CA SER A 248 3.87 1.70 15.75
C SER A 248 4.36 2.79 14.80
N MET A 249 4.14 2.62 13.49
CA MET A 249 4.52 3.63 12.50
C MET A 249 3.70 4.91 12.64
N GLU A 250 2.40 4.81 12.91
CA GLU A 250 1.58 6.00 13.15
C GLU A 250 1.97 6.70 14.47
N GLN A 251 2.22 5.94 15.55
CA GLN A 251 2.67 6.52 16.82
C GLN A 251 4.02 7.25 16.64
N LEU A 252 4.98 6.63 15.96
CA LEU A 252 6.27 7.25 15.66
C LEU A 252 6.11 8.50 14.79
N ARG A 253 5.19 8.51 13.82
CA ARG A 253 4.90 9.68 12.99
C ARG A 253 4.38 10.84 13.84
N GLN A 254 3.42 10.56 14.72
CA GLN A 254 2.87 11.57 15.63
C GLN A 254 3.92 12.15 16.57
N LEU A 255 4.92 11.36 16.98
CA LEU A 255 5.99 11.83 17.88
C LEU A 255 7.11 12.58 17.17
N THR A 256 7.51 12.13 15.97
CA THR A 256 8.70 12.67 15.27
C THR A 256 8.37 13.72 14.20
N TYR A 257 7.13 13.70 13.70
CA TYR A 257 6.63 14.57 12.63
C TYR A 257 5.27 15.19 12.98
N SER A 258 5.05 15.52 14.26
CA SER A 258 3.82 16.19 14.73
C SER A 258 3.54 17.52 14.04
N ASP A 259 4.58 18.19 13.55
CA ASP A 259 4.53 19.48 12.86
C ASP A 259 4.27 19.38 11.35
N VAL A 260 4.31 18.16 10.79
CA VAL A 260 3.94 17.91 9.39
C VAL A 260 2.43 17.77 9.28
N ALA A 261 1.79 18.67 8.53
CA ALA A 261 0.36 18.64 8.29
C ALA A 261 -0.04 17.31 7.62
N THR A 262 -0.81 16.51 8.35
CA THR A 262 -1.17 15.14 7.99
C THR A 262 -2.65 14.88 8.25
N VAL A 263 -3.33 14.26 7.29
CA VAL A 263 -4.65 13.64 7.51
C VAL A 263 -4.48 12.13 7.41
N ARG A 264 -4.91 11.41 8.45
CA ARG A 264 -4.91 9.94 8.51
C ARG A 264 -6.36 9.47 8.53
N ILE A 265 -6.73 8.59 7.60
CA ILE A 265 -8.07 7.99 7.53
C ILE A 265 -7.93 6.48 7.65
N ASP A 266 -8.43 5.93 8.75
CA ASP A 266 -8.43 4.48 9.02
C ASP A 266 -9.48 4.14 10.07
N GLU A 267 -10.74 4.13 9.64
CA GLU A 267 -11.86 3.98 10.56
C GLU A 267 -12.00 2.57 11.13
N SER A 268 -12.61 2.49 12.31
CA SER A 268 -12.92 1.24 12.99
C SER A 268 -14.40 0.93 12.92
N TYR A 269 -14.73 -0.25 12.44
CA TYR A 269 -16.08 -0.78 12.32
C TYR A 269 -16.29 -1.88 13.36
N SER A 270 -17.44 -1.88 14.03
CA SER A 270 -17.76 -2.85 15.09
C SER A 270 -18.94 -3.77 14.74
N LYS A 271 -19.69 -3.44 13.69
CA LYS A 271 -20.91 -4.17 13.34
C LYS A 271 -20.58 -5.56 12.78
N PRO A 272 -21.23 -6.65 13.25
CA PRO A 272 -20.91 -8.01 12.84
C PRO A 272 -21.01 -8.29 11.33
N GLU A 273 -21.89 -7.58 10.62
CA GLU A 273 -22.03 -7.67 9.17
C GLU A 273 -20.79 -7.16 8.41
N MET A 274 -19.97 -6.31 9.05
CA MET A 274 -18.72 -5.81 8.52
C MET A 274 -17.55 -6.77 8.78
N ALA A 275 -17.80 -7.94 9.38
CA ALA A 275 -16.74 -8.85 9.74
C ALA A 275 -16.06 -9.43 8.49
N THR A 276 -14.76 -9.16 8.39
CA THR A 276 -13.92 -9.47 7.23
C THR A 276 -12.48 -9.69 7.67
N ASP A 277 -11.69 -10.34 6.82
CA ASP A 277 -10.25 -10.45 6.99
C ASP A 277 -9.53 -10.02 5.69
N MET A 278 -8.20 -10.12 5.68
CA MET A 278 -7.37 -9.74 4.54
C MET A 278 -7.55 -10.65 3.31
N PHE A 279 -8.23 -11.79 3.45
CA PHE A 279 -8.49 -12.78 2.40
C PHE A 279 -9.96 -12.85 1.97
N GLU A 280 -10.77 -11.84 2.30
CA GLU A 280 -12.15 -11.77 1.86
C GLU A 280 -12.24 -11.80 0.32
N SER A 281 -13.19 -12.58 -0.19
CA SER A 281 -13.38 -12.81 -1.62
C SER A 281 -14.84 -12.70 -2.06
N ASN A 282 -15.75 -12.42 -1.11
CA ASN A 282 -17.14 -12.11 -1.40
C ASN A 282 -17.26 -10.67 -1.90
N LEU A 283 -17.52 -10.52 -3.20
CA LEU A 283 -17.66 -9.20 -3.85
C LEU A 283 -18.74 -8.31 -3.21
N ALA A 284 -19.84 -8.87 -2.70
CA ALA A 284 -20.88 -8.04 -2.06
C ALA A 284 -20.35 -7.38 -0.78
N LYS A 285 -19.54 -8.10 0.01
CA LYS A 285 -18.86 -7.53 1.18
C LYS A 285 -17.75 -6.55 0.78
N LEU A 286 -16.97 -6.86 -0.25
CA LEU A 286 -15.93 -5.96 -0.74
C LEU A 286 -16.52 -4.65 -1.25
N ASN A 287 -17.68 -4.69 -1.92
CA ASN A 287 -18.43 -3.50 -2.32
C ASN A 287 -18.96 -2.71 -1.11
N LEU A 288 -19.40 -3.38 -0.05
CA LEU A 288 -19.76 -2.71 1.20
C LEU A 288 -18.55 -2.02 1.85
N ILE A 289 -17.38 -2.66 1.85
CA ILE A 289 -16.12 -2.09 2.33
C ILE A 289 -15.72 -0.87 1.49
N PHE A 290 -15.91 -0.92 0.17
CA PHE A 290 -15.71 0.22 -0.73
C PHE A 290 -16.63 1.39 -0.37
N GLN A 291 -17.93 1.14 -0.18
CA GLN A 291 -18.89 2.17 0.23
C GLN A 291 -18.50 2.83 1.56
N ARG A 292 -18.01 2.05 2.53
CA ARG A 292 -17.47 2.57 3.79
C ARG A 292 -16.27 3.49 3.56
N GLY A 293 -15.41 3.17 2.61
CA GLY A 293 -14.34 4.06 2.16
C GLY A 293 -14.86 5.42 1.69
N SER A 294 -15.87 5.42 0.81
CA SER A 294 -16.51 6.66 0.33
C SER A 294 -17.15 7.47 1.47
N GLU A 295 -17.83 6.81 2.43
CA GLU A 295 -18.39 7.48 3.60
C GLU A 295 -17.30 8.08 4.52
N SER A 296 -16.17 7.38 4.70
CA SER A 296 -15.03 7.90 5.46
C SER A 296 -14.40 9.12 4.78
N PHE A 297 -14.37 9.17 3.44
CA PHE A 297 -13.99 10.40 2.73
C PHE A 297 -14.94 11.55 3.09
N GLY A 298 -16.25 11.34 3.00
CA GLY A 298 -17.25 12.38 3.32
C GLY A 298 -17.10 12.94 4.74
N SER A 299 -16.77 12.09 5.71
CA SER A 299 -16.50 12.51 7.10
C SER A 299 -15.24 13.36 7.26
N ASN A 300 -14.28 13.25 6.32
CA ASN A 300 -12.98 13.90 6.34
C ASN A 300 -12.79 14.94 5.21
N GLU A 301 -13.79 15.16 4.36
CA GLU A 301 -13.69 15.96 3.12
C GLU A 301 -13.09 17.34 3.38
N LYS A 302 -13.59 18.08 4.38
CA LYS A 302 -13.09 19.41 4.73
C LYS A 302 -11.62 19.41 5.15
N ALA A 303 -11.19 18.39 5.90
CA ALA A 303 -9.81 18.27 6.33
C ALA A 303 -8.88 17.94 5.15
N ILE A 304 -9.34 17.08 4.24
CA ILE A 304 -8.61 16.72 3.02
C ILE A 304 -8.50 17.92 2.07
N ALA A 305 -9.61 18.63 1.83
CA ALA A 305 -9.66 19.83 1.01
C ALA A 305 -8.69 20.91 1.52
N ALA A 306 -8.71 21.17 2.83
CA ALA A 306 -7.78 22.10 3.46
C ALA A 306 -6.31 21.64 3.38
N LEU A 307 -6.06 20.34 3.52
CA LEU A 307 -4.71 19.76 3.42
C LEU A 307 -4.14 19.88 2.01
N LEU A 308 -4.92 19.53 0.99
CA LEU A 308 -4.46 19.39 -0.40
C LEU A 308 -4.71 20.63 -1.26
N GLY A 309 -5.49 21.60 -0.78
CA GLY A 309 -5.86 22.80 -1.53
C GLY A 309 -6.70 22.47 -2.77
N ILE A 310 -7.71 21.61 -2.57
CA ILE A 310 -8.72 21.25 -3.57
C ILE A 310 -10.10 21.74 -3.12
#